data_AF-A0A2V5LWJ4-F1
#
_entry.id   AF-A0A2V5LWJ4-F1
#
_cell.length_a   1.000
_cell.length_b   1.000
_cell.length_c   1.000
_cell.angle_alpha   90.00
_cell.angle_beta   90.00
_cell.angle_gamma   90.00
#
_symmetry.space_group_name_H-M   'P 1'
#
loop_
_entity.id
_entity.type
_entity.pdbx_description
1 polymer ?
#
loop_
_entity_poly.entity_id
_entity_poly.type
_entity_poly.pdbx_seq_one_letter_code
_entity_poly.pdbx_strand_id
1 'polypeptide(L)'
;MPTRWVKSIFAIFLLPICAILTQTFFTAFARATVTQRLWAGEEFWFFSLGAVLWMIAFFGLPRPIVIYVFGHELTLYSILAIAVYGALNLVVNMQPYGQLLYAVVGATWAFHFTFTCWMILKNQTDLSDQGTFFSLVVIYLMNLLLLSVMLILASPHITFPGFGADLLTNLGNFTQWIIELSRGAYTR
;
A
#
# COMPACT_ATOMS: atom_id res chain seq x y z
N MET A 1 2.94 -21.99 25.20
CA MET A 1 1.64 -22.38 24.62
C MET A 1 1.66 -22.07 23.13
N PRO A 2 1.13 -22.90 22.22
CA PRO A 2 1.16 -22.60 20.79
C PRO A 2 0.12 -21.51 20.48
N THR A 3 0.48 -20.24 20.67
CA THR A 3 -0.39 -19.08 20.40
C THR A 3 -0.71 -18.89 18.91
N ARG A 4 -0.12 -19.71 18.02
CA ARG A 4 -0.27 -19.60 16.56
C ARG A 4 -1.73 -19.77 16.12
N TRP A 5 -2.47 -20.72 16.68
CA TRP A 5 -3.90 -20.92 16.36
C TRP A 5 -4.78 -19.73 16.80
N VAL A 6 -4.48 -19.14 17.95
CA VAL A 6 -5.16 -17.93 18.42
C VAL A 6 -4.93 -16.77 17.45
N LYS A 7 -3.69 -16.58 16.99
CA LYS A 7 -3.35 -15.56 15.98
C LYS A 7 -4.04 -15.79 14.64
N SER A 8 -4.21 -17.04 14.21
CA SER A 8 -4.99 -17.34 13.00
C SER A 8 -6.47 -16.95 13.13
N ILE A 9 -7.07 -17.08 14.32
CA ILE A 9 -8.44 -16.60 14.56
C ILE A 9 -8.49 -15.07 14.40
N PHE A 10 -7.55 -14.34 15.00
CA PHE A 10 -7.44 -12.89 14.79
C PHE A 10 -7.29 -12.53 13.32
N ALA A 11 -6.48 -13.27 12.55
CA ALA A 11 -6.32 -13.05 11.12
C ALA A 11 -7.64 -13.21 10.34
N ILE A 12 -8.49 -14.18 10.70
CA ILE A 12 -9.81 -14.36 10.08
C ILE A 12 -10.68 -13.11 10.27
N PHE A 13 -10.67 -12.51 11.47
CA PHE A 13 -11.40 -11.27 11.73
C PHE A 13 -10.82 -10.04 11.02
N LEU A 14 -9.52 -10.07 10.65
CA LEU A 14 -8.90 -9.02 9.84
C LEU A 14 -9.23 -9.14 8.35
N LEU A 15 -9.61 -10.31 7.84
CA LEU A 15 -9.93 -10.51 6.42
C LEU A 15 -11.08 -9.60 5.91
N PRO A 16 -12.21 -9.46 6.63
CA PRO A 16 -13.24 -8.47 6.27
C PRO A 16 -12.69 -7.05 6.15
N ILE A 17 -11.83 -6.63 7.08
CA ILE A 17 -11.23 -5.30 7.07
C ILE A 17 -10.33 -5.14 5.83
N CYS A 18 -9.52 -6.17 5.53
CA CYS A 18 -8.71 -6.21 4.31
C CYS A 18 -9.61 -6.05 3.08
N ALA A 19 -10.67 -6.85 2.95
CA ALA A 19 -11.57 -6.81 1.81
C ALA A 19 -12.25 -5.45 1.62
N ILE A 20 -12.76 -4.85 2.69
CA ILE A 20 -13.41 -3.53 2.66
C ILE A 20 -12.41 -2.45 2.26
N LEU A 21 -11.20 -2.47 2.82
CA LEU A 21 -10.16 -1.51 2.46
C LEU A 21 -9.72 -1.69 1.00
N THR A 22 -9.63 -2.94 0.52
CA THR A 22 -9.28 -3.25 -0.87
C THR A 22 -10.34 -2.71 -1.83
N GLN A 23 -11.61 -2.95 -1.53
CA GLN A 23 -12.72 -2.41 -2.31
C GLN A 23 -12.69 -0.88 -2.34
N THR A 24 -12.44 -0.25 -1.20
CA THR A 24 -12.37 1.21 -1.06
C THR A 24 -11.20 1.77 -1.88
N PHE A 25 -10.01 1.19 -1.74
CA PHE A 25 -8.82 1.55 -2.49
C PHE A 25 -9.06 1.47 -4.00
N PHE A 26 -9.53 0.34 -4.51
CA PHE A 26 -9.74 0.17 -5.95
C PHE A 26 -10.87 1.04 -6.48
N THR A 27 -11.93 1.29 -5.71
CA THR A 27 -13.00 2.21 -6.11
C THR A 27 -12.49 3.64 -6.21
N ALA A 28 -11.74 4.10 -5.21
CA ALA A 28 -11.13 5.43 -5.20
C ALA A 28 -10.10 5.58 -6.34
N PHE A 29 -9.24 4.59 -6.51
CA PHE A 29 -8.23 4.56 -7.57
C PHE A 29 -8.88 4.55 -8.96
N ALA A 30 -9.90 3.72 -9.18
CA ALA A 30 -10.63 3.66 -10.45
C ALA A 30 -11.34 4.98 -10.74
N ARG A 31 -11.97 5.60 -9.72
CA ARG A 31 -12.57 6.94 -9.84
C ARG A 31 -11.51 7.96 -10.26
N ALA A 32 -10.39 8.05 -9.55
CA ALA A 32 -9.32 8.98 -9.91
C ALA A 32 -8.72 8.72 -11.30
N THR A 33 -8.55 7.46 -11.69
CA THR A 33 -8.00 7.09 -12.99
C THR A 33 -8.97 7.42 -14.13
N VAL A 34 -10.23 7.00 -14.01
CA VAL A 34 -11.21 7.09 -15.10
C VAL A 34 -11.81 8.50 -15.20
N THR A 35 -12.26 9.07 -14.09
CA THR A 35 -12.99 10.35 -14.12
C THR A 35 -12.07 11.55 -14.02
N GLN A 36 -11.02 11.47 -13.20
CA GLN A 36 -10.09 12.58 -12.97
C GLN A 36 -8.84 12.50 -13.86
N ARG A 37 -8.78 11.51 -14.77
CA ARG A 37 -7.65 11.29 -15.68
C ARG A 37 -6.30 11.29 -14.96
N LEU A 38 -6.22 10.64 -13.80
CA LEU A 38 -4.97 10.55 -13.02
C LEU A 38 -3.80 10.01 -13.86
N TRP A 39 -4.07 9.13 -14.82
CA TRP A 39 -3.07 8.62 -15.78
C TRP A 39 -2.50 9.67 -16.74
N ALA A 40 -3.17 10.80 -16.93
CA ALA A 40 -2.71 11.91 -17.76
C ALA A 40 -1.90 12.96 -16.97
N GLY A 41 -1.90 12.87 -15.64
CA GLY A 41 -1.13 13.76 -14.77
C GLY A 41 0.37 13.49 -14.83
N GLU A 42 1.17 14.54 -14.70
CA GLU A 42 2.63 14.41 -14.65
C GLU A 42 3.05 13.58 -13.43
N GLU A 43 2.32 13.71 -12.30
CA GLU A 43 2.60 12.99 -11.06
C GLU A 43 2.62 11.48 -11.28
N PHE A 44 1.65 10.98 -12.05
CA PHE A 44 1.53 9.56 -12.38
C PHE A 44 2.68 9.08 -13.28
N TRP A 45 3.07 9.85 -14.29
CA TRP A 45 4.15 9.48 -15.21
C TRP A 45 5.51 9.50 -14.54
N PHE A 46 5.82 10.52 -13.72
CA PHE A 46 7.08 10.58 -13.00
C PHE A 46 7.17 9.49 -11.92
N PHE A 47 6.09 9.23 -11.18
CA PHE A 47 6.00 8.09 -10.26
C PHE A 47 6.26 6.77 -11.01
N SER A 48 5.58 6.56 -12.14
CA SER A 48 5.74 5.35 -12.96
C SER A 48 7.15 5.21 -13.50
N LEU A 49 7.78 6.31 -13.94
CA LEU A 49 9.17 6.33 -14.38
C LEU A 49 10.10 5.85 -13.28
N GLY A 50 9.98 6.39 -12.06
CA GLY A 50 10.76 5.95 -10.91
C GLY A 50 10.58 4.46 -10.60
N ALA A 51 9.32 3.99 -10.61
CA ALA A 51 9.01 2.59 -10.39
C ALA A 51 9.61 1.68 -11.47
N VAL A 52 9.50 2.06 -12.76
CA VAL A 52 10.06 1.30 -13.89
C VAL A 52 11.58 1.29 -13.84
N LEU A 53 12.23 2.41 -13.55
CA LEU A 53 13.68 2.49 -13.40
C LEU A 53 14.17 1.58 -12.27
N TRP A 54 13.46 1.54 -11.13
CA TRP A 54 13.76 0.58 -10.07
C TRP A 54 13.59 -0.86 -10.53
N MET A 55 12.50 -1.20 -11.21
CA MET A 55 12.26 -2.56 -11.71
C MET A 55 13.34 -3.02 -12.67
N ILE A 56 13.77 -2.14 -13.60
CA ILE A 56 14.90 -2.41 -14.50
C ILE A 56 16.17 -2.65 -13.69
N ALA A 57 16.48 -1.80 -12.70
CA ALA A 57 17.66 -1.98 -11.86
C ALA A 57 17.61 -3.30 -11.06
N PHE A 58 16.45 -3.64 -10.48
CA PHE A 58 16.25 -4.82 -9.65
C PHE A 58 16.43 -6.14 -10.42
N PHE A 59 15.95 -6.21 -11.66
CA PHE A 59 16.07 -7.40 -12.51
C PHE A 59 17.34 -7.42 -13.37
N GLY A 60 17.84 -6.25 -13.77
CA GLY A 60 18.96 -6.10 -14.71
C GLY A 60 20.34 -6.04 -14.07
N LEU A 61 20.46 -5.61 -12.81
CA LEU A 61 21.74 -5.52 -12.11
C LEU A 61 21.99 -6.75 -11.21
N PRO A 62 23.25 -7.24 -11.11
CA PRO A 62 23.59 -8.28 -10.16
C PRO A 62 23.33 -7.78 -8.73
N ARG A 63 22.45 -8.49 -8.00
CA ARG A 63 21.90 -8.06 -6.70
C ARG A 63 23.03 -7.80 -5.69
N PRO A 64 23.34 -6.53 -5.35
CA PRO A 64 24.35 -6.23 -4.35
C PRO A 64 23.88 -6.69 -2.97
N ILE A 65 24.78 -7.26 -2.16
CA ILE A 65 24.58 -7.47 -0.70
C ILE A 65 24.10 -6.18 0.00
N VAL A 66 24.45 -5.02 -0.56
CA VAL A 66 24.03 -3.70 -0.10
C VAL A 66 22.50 -3.50 -0.13
N ILE A 67 21.77 -4.10 -1.09
CA ILE A 67 20.29 -4.05 -1.09
C ILE A 67 19.71 -4.74 0.15
N TYR A 68 20.38 -5.77 0.68
CA TYR A 68 19.94 -6.48 1.88
C TYR A 68 20.08 -5.61 3.13
N VAL A 69 21.21 -4.91 3.26
CA VAL A 69 21.49 -4.04 4.40
C VAL A 69 20.55 -2.83 4.39
N PHE A 70 20.41 -2.15 3.25
CA PHE A 70 19.53 -0.99 3.13
C PHE A 70 18.03 -1.34 3.19
N GLY A 71 17.63 -2.53 2.71
CA GLY A 71 16.23 -2.95 2.73
C GLY A 71 15.70 -3.27 4.12
N HIS A 72 16.54 -3.77 5.02
CA HIS A 72 16.17 -4.01 6.41
C HIS A 72 16.10 -2.73 7.24
N GLU A 73 16.94 -1.73 6.96
CA GLU A 73 17.00 -0.50 7.77
C GLU A 73 16.05 0.61 7.30
N LEU A 74 15.53 0.57 6.06
CA LEU A 74 14.86 1.74 5.47
C LEU A 74 13.56 1.44 4.69
N THR A 75 12.51 1.00 5.37
CA THR A 75 11.14 0.89 4.82
C THR A 75 10.39 2.23 4.71
N LEU A 76 10.97 3.35 5.20
CA LEU A 76 10.31 4.66 5.29
C LEU A 76 10.84 5.71 4.30
N TYR A 77 11.59 5.31 3.25
CA TYR A 77 12.20 6.25 2.31
C TYR A 77 11.21 7.21 1.63
N SER A 78 10.02 6.74 1.28
CA SER A 78 9.00 7.61 0.67
C SER A 78 8.55 8.69 1.66
N ILE A 79 8.38 8.34 2.94
CA ILE A 79 8.01 9.29 4.01
C ILE A 79 9.16 10.27 4.25
N LEU A 80 10.40 9.77 4.29
CA LEU A 80 11.58 10.62 4.42
C LEU A 80 11.71 11.59 3.24
N ALA A 81 11.54 11.13 2.00
CA ALA A 81 11.61 11.97 0.81
C ALA A 81 10.54 13.07 0.83
N ILE A 82 9.30 12.73 1.19
CA ILE A 82 8.19 13.69 1.35
C ILE A 82 8.50 14.69 2.47
N ALA A 83 8.99 14.22 3.62
CA ALA A 83 9.31 15.08 4.77
C ALA A 83 10.47 16.05 4.46
N VAL A 84 11.53 15.57 3.81
CA VAL A 84 12.67 16.38 3.37
C VAL A 84 12.22 17.41 2.34
N TYR A 85 11.44 17.00 1.33
CA TYR A 85 10.89 17.95 0.35
C TYR A 85 10.01 19.01 1.02
N GLY A 86 9.13 18.61 1.94
CA GLY A 86 8.27 19.52 2.69
C GLY A 86 9.06 20.50 3.55
N ALA A 87 10.08 20.05 4.27
CA ALA A 87 10.95 20.90 5.09
C ALA A 87 11.78 21.86 4.24
N LEU A 88 12.34 21.39 3.12
CA LEU A 88 13.08 22.23 2.19
C LEU A 88 12.17 23.29 1.54
N ASN A 89 10.91 22.96 1.26
CA ASN A 89 9.94 23.90 0.72
C ASN A 89 9.63 25.08 1.66
N LEU A 90 9.94 24.96 2.97
CA LEU A 90 9.80 26.06 3.94
C LEU A 90 10.87 27.14 3.78
N VAL A 91 12.03 26.78 3.22
CA VAL A 91 13.21 27.65 3.13
C VAL A 91 13.58 28.01 1.70
N VAL A 92 13.27 27.14 0.73
CA VAL A 92 13.55 27.32 -0.70
C VAL A 92 12.31 26.89 -1.47
N ASN A 93 11.93 27.62 -2.52
CA ASN A 93 10.79 27.23 -3.35
C ASN A 93 11.06 25.88 -4.07
N MET A 94 10.49 24.80 -3.53
CA MET A 94 10.69 23.45 -4.07
C MET A 94 9.63 23.05 -5.09
N GLN A 95 8.59 23.86 -5.31
CA GLN A 95 7.51 23.61 -6.28
C GLN A 95 8.01 23.15 -7.66
N PRO A 96 9.10 23.70 -8.25
CA PRO A 96 9.60 23.24 -9.54
C PRO A 96 10.12 21.80 -9.55
N TYR A 97 10.45 21.23 -8.40
CA TYR A 97 11.05 19.89 -8.26
C TYR A 97 10.02 18.80 -7.88
N GLY A 98 8.72 19.10 -7.90
CA GLY A 98 7.67 18.13 -7.56
C GLY A 98 7.75 16.85 -8.39
N GLN A 99 8.07 16.96 -9.68
CA GLN A 99 8.28 15.83 -10.58
C GLN A 99 9.37 14.86 -10.08
N LEU A 100 10.49 15.40 -9.59
CA LEU A 100 11.57 14.60 -9.02
C LEU A 100 11.12 13.89 -7.75
N LEU A 101 10.35 14.56 -6.88
CA LEU A 101 9.75 13.94 -5.71
C LEU A 101 8.89 12.73 -6.11
N TYR A 102 8.01 12.87 -7.11
CA TYR A 102 7.17 11.76 -7.58
C TYR A 102 8.01 10.59 -8.10
N ALA A 103 9.07 10.85 -8.88
CA ALA A 103 9.97 9.81 -9.36
C ALA A 103 10.73 9.10 -8.22
N VAL A 104 11.23 9.84 -7.23
CA VAL A 104 11.87 9.25 -6.05
C VAL A 104 10.88 8.38 -5.28
N VAL A 105 9.67 8.88 -5.03
CA VAL A 105 8.60 8.15 -4.33
C VAL A 105 8.22 6.88 -5.09
N GLY A 106 8.14 6.93 -6.42
CA GLY A 106 7.88 5.76 -7.26
C GLY A 106 8.98 4.70 -7.17
N ALA A 107 10.25 5.13 -7.23
CA ALA A 107 11.39 4.23 -7.10
C ALA A 107 11.46 3.57 -5.71
N THR A 108 11.32 4.36 -4.63
CA THR A 108 11.36 3.85 -3.26
C THR A 108 10.18 2.96 -2.93
N TRP A 109 9.02 3.18 -3.56
CA TRP A 109 7.87 2.30 -3.39
C TRP A 109 8.02 0.98 -4.15
N ALA A 110 8.51 1.02 -5.40
CA ALA A 110 8.83 -0.19 -6.14
C ALA A 110 9.93 -1.02 -5.44
N PHE A 111 10.91 -0.35 -4.83
CA PHE A 111 11.87 -0.96 -3.90
C PHE A 111 11.17 -1.69 -2.76
N HIS A 112 10.34 -0.99 -2.01
CA HIS A 112 9.64 -1.56 -0.85
C HIS A 112 8.77 -2.75 -1.23
N PHE A 113 8.02 -2.65 -2.33
CA PHE A 113 7.17 -3.73 -2.83
C PHE A 113 7.98 -4.95 -3.25
N THR A 114 8.99 -4.78 -4.10
CA THR A 114 9.85 -5.89 -4.56
C THR A 114 10.60 -6.54 -3.40
N PHE A 115 11.10 -5.75 -2.45
CA PHE A 115 11.76 -6.24 -1.25
C PHE A 115 10.79 -7.02 -0.35
N THR A 116 9.59 -6.51 -0.10
CA THR A 116 8.55 -7.20 0.67
C THR A 116 8.22 -8.56 0.06
N CYS A 117 7.93 -8.61 -1.25
CA CYS A 117 7.65 -9.87 -1.94
C CYS A 117 8.84 -10.84 -1.85
N TRP A 118 10.05 -10.36 -2.11
CA TRP A 118 11.24 -11.19 -2.06
C TRP A 118 11.53 -11.74 -0.66
N MET A 119 11.29 -10.94 0.39
CA MET A 119 11.44 -11.34 1.80
C MET A 119 10.38 -12.35 2.25
N ILE A 120 9.11 -12.17 1.86
CA ILE A 120 8.04 -13.15 2.15
C ILE A 120 8.38 -14.53 1.55
N LEU A 121 9.01 -14.55 0.38
CA LEU A 121 9.42 -15.79 -0.29
C LEU A 121 10.64 -16.45 0.36
N LYS A 122 11.33 -15.78 1.29
CA LYS A 122 12.33 -16.40 2.15
C LYS A 122 11.59 -17.06 3.30
N ASN A 123 11.82 -18.36 3.50
CA ASN A 123 11.28 -19.12 4.64
C ASN A 123 11.95 -18.70 5.96
N GLN A 124 11.75 -17.44 6.36
CA GLN A 124 12.32 -16.87 7.57
C GLN A 124 11.47 -17.22 8.80
N THR A 125 12.14 -17.36 9.94
CA THR A 125 11.53 -17.84 11.17
C THR A 125 10.56 -16.83 11.76
N ASP A 126 10.81 -15.53 11.59
CA ASP A 126 9.97 -14.41 12.03
C ASP A 126 8.51 -14.50 11.54
N LEU A 127 8.27 -14.82 10.26
CA LEU A 127 6.91 -15.05 9.75
C LEU A 127 6.28 -16.31 10.35
N SER A 128 7.05 -17.40 10.40
CA SER A 128 6.57 -18.72 10.82
C SER A 128 6.31 -18.82 12.34
N ASP A 129 7.03 -18.04 13.14
CA ASP A 129 6.92 -18.01 14.59
C ASP A 129 5.63 -17.33 15.05
N GLN A 130 5.23 -16.27 14.34
CA GLN A 130 3.93 -15.62 14.55
C GLN A 130 2.77 -16.41 13.92
N GLY A 131 3.06 -17.26 12.93
CA GLY A 131 2.10 -18.00 12.14
C GLY A 131 1.94 -17.35 10.76
N THR A 132 2.37 -18.04 9.70
CA THR A 132 2.47 -17.49 8.35
C THR A 132 1.19 -16.83 7.86
N PHE A 133 0.03 -17.46 8.07
CA PHE A 133 -1.25 -16.89 7.67
C PHE A 133 -1.53 -15.54 8.32
N PHE A 134 -1.34 -15.43 9.64
CA PHE A 134 -1.52 -14.18 10.38
C PHE A 134 -0.55 -13.10 9.89
N SER A 135 0.73 -13.45 9.74
CA SER A 135 1.77 -12.54 9.25
C SER A 135 1.43 -12.00 7.87
N LEU A 136 0.98 -12.85 6.94
CA LEU A 136 0.60 -12.43 5.59
C LEU A 136 -0.60 -11.47 5.58
N VAL A 137 -1.63 -11.72 6.40
CA VAL A 137 -2.79 -10.84 6.51
C VAL A 137 -2.39 -9.46 7.07
N VAL A 138 -1.53 -9.42 8.09
CA VAL A 138 -1.04 -8.15 8.66
C VAL A 138 -0.16 -7.39 7.65
N ILE A 139 0.77 -8.08 6.99
CA ILE A 139 1.64 -7.46 5.97
C ILE A 139 0.80 -6.91 4.82
N TYR A 140 -0.21 -7.65 4.37
CA TYR A 140 -1.15 -7.17 3.35
C TYR A 140 -1.88 -5.91 3.80
N LEU A 141 -2.49 -5.93 4.99
CA LEU A 141 -3.25 -4.80 5.54
C LEU A 141 -2.39 -3.55 5.67
N MET A 142 -1.18 -3.67 6.23
CA MET A 142 -0.27 -2.52 6.40
C MET A 142 0.17 -1.92 5.07
N ASN A 143 0.48 -2.77 4.07
CA ASN A 143 0.86 -2.28 2.74
C ASN A 143 -0.32 -1.61 2.02
N LEU A 144 -1.53 -2.16 2.18
CA LEU A 144 -2.73 -1.56 1.59
C LEU A 144 -3.11 -0.22 2.24
N LEU A 145 -2.91 -0.09 3.56
CA LEU A 145 -3.06 1.19 4.26
C LEU A 145 -2.05 2.23 3.75
N LEU A 146 -0.78 1.84 3.62
CA LEU A 146 0.26 2.71 3.07
C LEU A 146 -0.09 3.16 1.64
N LEU A 147 -0.50 2.23 0.78
CA LEU A 147 -0.97 2.53 -0.57
C LEU A 147 -2.17 3.49 -0.59
N SER A 148 -3.12 3.31 0.33
CA SER A 148 -4.29 4.18 0.45
C SER A 148 -3.90 5.60 0.84
N VAL A 149 -2.98 5.75 1.81
CA VAL A 149 -2.43 7.06 2.18
C VAL A 149 -1.71 7.70 1.00
N MET A 150 -0.88 6.95 0.28
CA MET A 150 -0.18 7.47 -0.90
C MET A 150 -1.13 7.88 -2.02
N LEU A 151 -2.19 7.11 -2.26
CA LEU A 151 -3.23 7.47 -3.23
C LEU A 151 -3.92 8.80 -2.87
N ILE A 152 -4.24 9.01 -1.59
CA ILE A 152 -4.81 10.26 -1.09
C ILE A 152 -3.82 11.41 -1.28
N LEU A 153 -2.54 11.22 -0.96
CA LEU A 153 -1.53 12.26 -1.12
C LEU A 153 -1.17 12.58 -2.58
N ALA A 154 -1.24 11.58 -3.46
CA ALA A 154 -0.91 11.74 -4.88
C ALA A 154 -2.07 12.28 -5.72
N SER A 155 -3.31 12.13 -5.25
CA SER A 155 -4.50 12.57 -5.98
C SER A 155 -5.04 13.88 -5.40
N PRO A 156 -5.07 14.98 -6.18
CA PRO A 156 -5.66 16.24 -5.71
C PRO A 156 -7.18 16.14 -5.45
N HIS A 157 -7.82 15.08 -5.95
CA HIS A 157 -9.26 14.87 -5.86
C HIS A 157 -9.69 13.87 -4.78
N ILE A 158 -8.76 13.12 -4.20
CA ILE A 158 -9.04 12.19 -3.12
C ILE A 158 -8.57 12.83 -1.82
N THR A 159 -9.49 13.04 -0.88
CA THR A 159 -9.16 13.59 0.44
C THR A 159 -9.29 12.53 1.52
N PHE A 160 -8.62 12.71 2.66
CA PHE A 160 -8.76 11.80 3.81
C PHE A 160 -10.23 11.63 4.27
N PRO A 161 -11.03 12.71 4.43
CA PRO A 161 -12.44 12.56 4.79
C PRO A 161 -13.25 11.86 3.71
N GLY A 162 -12.99 12.14 2.42
CA GLY A 162 -13.68 11.49 1.31
C GLY A 162 -13.41 9.99 1.26
N PHE A 163 -12.14 9.59 1.40
CA PHE A 163 -11.77 8.18 1.47
C PHE A 163 -12.37 7.50 2.71
N GLY A 164 -12.41 8.18 3.85
CA GLY A 164 -13.06 7.70 5.06
C GLY A 164 -14.57 7.50 4.89
N ALA A 165 -15.25 8.39 4.18
CA ALA A 165 -16.67 8.24 3.84
C ALA A 165 -16.89 7.03 2.91
N ASP A 166 -16.08 6.88 1.86
CA ASP A 166 -16.13 5.71 0.97
C ASP A 166 -15.90 4.39 1.76
N LEU A 167 -15.00 4.40 2.75
CA LEU A 167 -14.74 3.26 3.64
C LEU A 167 -15.98 2.90 4.49
N LEU A 168 -16.63 3.89 5.08
CA LEU A 168 -17.85 3.69 5.87
C LEU A 168 -19.01 3.19 5.00
N THR A 169 -19.14 3.70 3.78
CA THR A 169 -20.11 3.19 2.81
C THR A 169 -19.86 1.73 2.47
N ASN A 170 -18.60 1.35 2.19
CA ASN A 170 -18.26 -0.04 1.89
C ASN A 170 -18.44 -0.97 3.10
N LEU A 171 -18.19 -0.49 4.31
CA LEU A 171 -18.51 -1.22 5.54
C LEU A 171 -20.02 -1.48 5.67
N GLY A 172 -20.85 -0.47 5.39
CA GLY A 172 -22.31 -0.61 5.34
C GLY A 172 -22.76 -1.63 4.30
N ASN A 173 -22.23 -1.55 3.08
CA ASN A 173 -22.52 -2.50 2.00
C ASN A 173 -22.13 -3.94 2.36
N PHE A 174 -20.95 -4.11 2.95
CA PHE A 174 -20.48 -5.42 3.43
C PHE A 174 -21.39 -5.99 4.52
N THR A 175 -21.84 -5.14 5.45
CA THR A 175 -22.77 -5.55 6.50
C THR A 175 -24.12 -6.00 5.92
N GLN A 176 -24.66 -5.28 4.93
CA GLN A 176 -25.88 -5.69 4.24
C GLN A 176 -25.70 -7.02 3.50
N TRP A 177 -24.58 -7.19 2.80
CA TRP A 177 -24.26 -8.44 2.11
C TRP A 177 -24.21 -9.65 3.06
N ILE A 178 -23.64 -9.51 4.27
CA ILE A 178 -23.67 -10.57 5.29
C ILE A 178 -25.09 -10.90 5.73
N ILE A 179 -25.93 -9.89 5.95
CA ILE A 179 -27.34 -10.08 6.34
C ILE A 179 -28.09 -10.84 5.24
N GLU A 180 -27.91 -10.45 3.98
CA GLU A 180 -28.52 -11.14 2.84
C GLU A 180 -28.04 -12.59 2.69
N LEU A 181 -26.73 -12.82 2.85
CA LEU A 181 -26.14 -14.17 2.81
C LEU A 181 -26.75 -15.06 3.89
N SER A 182 -26.88 -14.56 5.13
CA SER A 182 -27.46 -15.31 6.24
C SER A 182 -28.95 -15.62 6.02
N ARG A 183 -29.71 -14.68 5.45
CA ARG A 183 -31.12 -14.89 5.09
C ARG A 183 -31.27 -15.93 3.98
N GLY A 184 -30.47 -15.83 2.92
CA GLY A 184 -30.49 -16.77 1.79
C GLY A 184 -30.07 -18.20 2.15
N ALA A 185 -29.22 -18.35 3.18
CA ALA A 185 -28.84 -19.65 3.74
C ALA A 185 -29.97 -20.29 4.58
N TYR A 186 -30.89 -19.48 5.11
CA TYR A 186 -32.02 -19.96 5.93
C TYR A 186 -33.27 -20.28 5.09
N THR A 187 -33.38 -19.71 3.88
CA THR A 187 -34.51 -19.94 2.96
C THR A 187 -34.28 -21.07 1.95
N ARG A 188 -33.13 -21.76 2.00
CA ARG A 188 -32.86 -23.01 1.26
C ARG A 188 -32.89 -24.19 2.21
#